data_AF-A0A4Q2DQS0-F1
#
_entry.id   AF-A0A4Q2DQS0-F1
#
_cell.length_a   1.000
_cell.length_b   1.000
_cell.length_c   1.000
_cell.angle_alpha   90.00
_cell.angle_beta   90.00
_cell.angle_gamma   90.00
#
_symmetry.space_group_name_H-M   'P 1'
#
loop_
_entity.id
_entity.type
_entity.pdbx_description
1 polymer ?
#
loop_
_entity_poly.entity_id
_entity_poly.type
_entity_poly.pdbx_seq_one_letter_code
_entity_poly.pdbx_strand_id
1 'polypeptide(L)'
;MSDTGDSLSGSDAGSGRSTPSVEGSQPETAHENGGAPNVLPDPNGSTDPNASQSETQKTIATLKEGYPATALIKVLLQHYGIDFPKYQRNIKTSHKLFDLWKSVYEAILTHMDKVEGATELLPESWDSFDKYTEAIGPFEALLLGLESPLADNEKPAVPTKDGVQALITFMGNWVFNRQKFITASTALEDGTYTALFDQAQSLDAAANVKRALNEDDTKVLQELNDGIKKHGLKDSDISGSGSEKLVTDVKNKVQAIQTAASSIAPDEHERMGKVVHAVMAIYIPFLARDNDLENAHIISKKVWDAAKAFAEETEQFAQKAPSMTIETFNEKWETYKKILLGEVGVFAMQIISLMRHAAQVRRPFFGRTVGIVRMWQALTESDKFAKEERASARKTLHALLTETEAEFKQTQKDVISFDQGLKATVDARQASYTTLVDKLKTEVKNYNPDKLTKVSQQYDKGAEVDDEHLKKFHAFIKANEQAAVLKAQIRV
;
A
#
# COMPACT_ATOMS: atom_id res chain seq x y z
N MET A 1 -33.43 47.85 19.91
CA MET A 1 -32.66 47.73 21.16
C MET A 1 -31.21 47.57 20.72
N SER A 2 -30.47 48.64 20.39
CA SER A 2 -29.64 49.49 21.30
C SER A 2 -28.85 48.64 22.28
N ASP A 3 -27.53 48.72 22.47
CA ASP A 3 -26.44 49.68 22.23
C ASP A 3 -25.14 48.81 22.20
N THR A 4 -24.10 49.01 21.38
CA THR A 4 -22.98 49.98 21.50
C THR A 4 -22.29 50.11 22.89
N GLY A 5 -20.95 50.10 22.89
CA GLY A 5 -20.12 50.43 24.07
C GLY A 5 -19.12 49.31 24.41
N ASP A 6 -17.96 49.18 23.79
CA ASP A 6 -16.83 50.12 23.70
C ASP A 6 -16.00 50.23 25.00
N SER A 7 -14.68 50.32 24.78
CA SER A 7 -13.69 51.02 25.61
C SER A 7 -12.86 50.30 26.71
N LEU A 8 -11.54 50.31 26.41
CA LEU A 8 -10.42 50.81 27.24
C LEU A 8 -9.93 49.93 28.41
N SER A 9 -8.68 49.94 28.86
CA SER A 9 -7.37 50.47 28.42
C SER A 9 -6.38 50.18 29.58
N GLY A 10 -5.07 50.34 29.32
CA GLY A 10 -4.07 50.66 30.35
C GLY A 10 -3.30 49.46 30.91
N SER A 11 -2.01 49.29 30.58
CA SER A 11 -0.83 49.89 31.27
C SER A 11 -0.69 49.33 32.69
N ASP A 12 0.45 48.84 33.17
CA ASP A 12 1.73 49.55 33.21
C ASP A 12 2.89 48.64 33.66
N ALA A 13 4.10 49.19 33.61
CA ALA A 13 5.42 48.59 33.80
C ALA A 13 5.88 48.32 35.26
N GLY A 14 7.02 47.62 35.39
CA GLY A 14 7.89 47.60 36.59
C GLY A 14 8.68 46.29 36.72
N SER A 15 9.89 46.16 36.17
CA SER A 15 11.20 46.51 36.75
C SER A 15 11.53 45.78 38.07
N GLY A 16 12.62 44.99 38.06
CA GLY A 16 13.16 44.34 39.26
C GLY A 16 14.37 43.45 38.99
N ARG A 17 15.55 44.07 38.88
CA ARG A 17 16.88 43.45 38.75
C ARG A 17 17.41 43.06 40.13
N SER A 18 18.04 41.90 40.30
CA SER A 18 19.05 41.66 41.36
C SER A 18 19.85 40.37 41.08
N THR A 19 21.18 40.52 41.03
CA THR A 19 22.18 39.47 41.29
C THR A 19 22.69 39.67 42.73
N PRO A 20 23.37 38.69 43.36
CA PRO A 20 24.84 38.69 43.28
C PRO A 20 25.51 37.30 43.33
N SER A 21 26.77 37.29 42.86
CA SER A 21 27.79 36.24 43.01
C SER A 21 28.44 36.23 44.39
N VAL A 22 28.94 35.08 44.88
CA VAL A 22 30.11 34.99 45.78
C VAL A 22 30.89 33.68 45.54
N GLU A 23 32.22 33.81 45.47
CA GLU A 23 33.28 32.81 45.34
C GLU A 23 33.58 32.04 46.65
N GLY A 24 34.27 30.89 46.55
CA GLY A 24 34.96 30.27 47.70
C GLY A 24 35.72 28.99 47.34
N SER A 25 37.05 29.07 47.39
CA SER A 25 38.06 28.06 47.00
C SER A 25 38.33 26.95 48.03
N GLN A 26 38.65 25.74 47.53
CA GLN A 26 39.69 24.72 47.89
C GLN A 26 40.07 24.42 49.38
N PRO A 27 40.45 23.15 49.74
CA PRO A 27 41.70 22.53 49.27
C PRO A 27 41.73 20.99 49.04
N GLU A 28 42.88 20.59 48.48
CA GLU A 28 43.38 19.26 48.11
C GLU A 28 43.40 18.21 49.24
N THR A 29 43.20 16.94 48.87
CA THR A 29 44.05 15.82 49.34
C THR A 29 44.17 14.76 48.25
N ALA A 30 45.38 14.28 48.04
CA ALA A 30 45.75 13.22 47.12
C ALA A 30 45.53 11.83 47.76
N HIS A 31 45.04 10.87 46.98
CA HIS A 31 45.32 9.45 47.19
C HIS A 31 45.23 8.68 45.85
N GLU A 32 46.35 8.06 45.48
CA GLU A 32 46.44 7.01 44.46
C GLU A 32 45.72 5.74 44.95
N ASN A 33 44.92 5.09 44.09
CA ASN A 33 45.12 3.71 43.64
C ASN A 33 43.91 3.13 42.90
N GLY A 34 44.20 2.27 41.93
CA GLY A 34 43.34 1.14 41.59
C GLY A 34 42.47 1.31 40.34
N GLY A 35 43.02 0.97 39.18
CA GLY A 35 42.27 0.86 37.94
C GLY A 35 41.21 -0.25 37.98
N ALA A 36 40.07 0.03 37.37
CA ALA A 36 39.17 -0.94 36.75
C ALA A 36 38.76 -0.35 35.39
N PRO A 37 38.78 -1.14 34.30
CA PRO A 37 38.46 -0.62 32.98
C PRO A 37 36.97 -0.27 32.92
N ASN A 38 36.72 0.98 32.54
CA ASN A 38 35.40 1.51 32.23
C ASN A 38 34.92 0.82 30.94
N VAL A 39 34.12 -0.24 31.09
CA VAL A 39 33.44 -0.90 29.97
C VAL A 39 32.30 0.02 29.54
N LEU A 40 32.53 0.78 28.47
CA LEU A 40 31.48 1.47 27.73
C LEU A 40 30.45 0.41 27.27
N PRO A 41 29.14 0.68 27.39
CA PRO A 41 28.14 -0.18 26.79
C PRO A 41 28.33 -0.19 25.28
N ASP A 42 28.46 -1.39 24.71
CA ASP A 42 28.55 -1.62 23.28
C ASP A 42 27.28 -1.07 22.58
N PRO A 43 27.39 -0.09 21.67
CA PRO A 43 26.24 0.43 20.94
C PRO A 43 25.72 -0.56 19.88
N ASN A 44 26.36 -1.71 19.70
CA ASN A 44 25.85 -2.83 18.90
C ASN A 44 25.24 -3.90 19.79
N GLY A 45 24.09 -3.60 20.39
CA GLY A 45 23.18 -4.63 20.87
C GLY A 45 22.72 -5.49 19.69
N SER A 46 23.43 -6.58 19.43
CA SER A 46 23.01 -7.63 18.51
C SER A 46 21.70 -8.21 19.03
N THR A 47 20.58 -7.74 18.49
CA THR A 47 19.30 -8.42 18.63
C THR A 47 19.39 -9.69 17.79
N ASP A 48 19.85 -10.78 18.40
CA ASP A 48 19.81 -12.11 17.79
C ASP A 48 18.35 -12.40 17.40
N PRO A 49 18.00 -12.49 16.11
CA PRO A 49 16.63 -12.79 15.70
C PRO A 49 16.15 -14.15 16.23
N ASN A 50 17.05 -15.06 16.62
CA ASN A 50 16.70 -16.33 17.25
C ASN A 50 16.16 -16.19 18.68
N ALA A 51 16.53 -15.13 19.41
CA ALA A 51 16.02 -14.90 20.78
C ALA A 51 14.52 -14.56 20.76
N SER A 52 14.10 -13.74 19.79
CA SER A 52 12.70 -13.37 19.57
C SER A 52 11.83 -14.55 19.11
N GLN A 53 12.38 -15.44 18.27
CA GLN A 53 11.67 -16.64 17.79
C GLN A 53 11.45 -17.68 18.91
N SER A 54 12.40 -17.80 19.84
CA SER A 54 12.31 -18.67 21.03
C SER A 54 11.20 -18.23 22.00
N GLU A 55 11.01 -16.93 22.20
CA GLU A 55 9.94 -16.41 23.07
C GLU A 55 8.55 -16.64 22.48
N THR A 56 8.31 -16.32 21.21
CA THR A 56 6.97 -16.45 20.61
C THR A 56 6.50 -17.91 20.50
N GLN A 57 7.41 -18.87 20.24
CA GLN A 57 7.06 -20.30 20.29
C GLN A 57 6.67 -20.77 21.70
N LYS A 58 7.32 -20.20 22.73
CA LYS A 58 6.90 -20.40 24.12
C LYS A 58 5.53 -19.78 24.38
N THR A 59 5.23 -18.63 23.78
CA THR A 59 3.95 -17.91 23.95
C THR A 59 2.76 -18.65 23.34
N ILE A 60 2.90 -19.35 22.21
CA ILE A 60 1.83 -20.19 21.63
C ILE A 60 1.40 -21.31 22.60
N ALA A 61 2.35 -21.84 23.39
CA ALA A 61 2.07 -22.83 24.43
C ALA A 61 1.43 -22.24 25.71
N THR A 62 1.17 -20.94 25.77
CA THR A 62 0.69 -20.21 26.99
C THR A 62 -0.68 -19.56 26.88
N LEU A 63 -1.45 -19.78 25.80
CA LEU A 63 -2.84 -19.30 25.76
C LEU A 63 -3.67 -20.12 26.76
N LYS A 64 -4.40 -19.42 27.66
CA LYS A 64 -5.29 -20.04 28.65
C LYS A 64 -6.32 -20.94 27.95
N GLU A 65 -6.69 -22.04 28.60
CA GLU A 65 -7.80 -22.86 28.11
C GLU A 65 -9.09 -22.06 28.20
N GLY A 66 -9.85 -22.03 27.11
CA GLY A 66 -11.05 -21.21 27.00
C GLY A 66 -12.32 -22.04 27.01
N TYR A 67 -13.45 -21.34 27.04
CA TYR A 67 -14.77 -21.95 26.85
C TYR A 67 -15.01 -22.27 25.37
N PRO A 68 -15.93 -23.21 25.04
CA PRO A 68 -16.25 -23.55 23.65
C PRO A 68 -16.61 -22.35 22.77
N ALA A 69 -17.28 -21.34 23.33
CA ALA A 69 -17.65 -20.11 22.63
C ALA A 69 -16.45 -19.27 22.16
N THR A 70 -15.25 -19.52 22.67
CA THR A 70 -14.02 -18.78 22.34
C THR A 70 -12.99 -19.63 21.59
N ALA A 71 -13.38 -20.85 21.17
CA ALA A 71 -12.47 -21.78 20.52
C ALA A 71 -11.89 -21.23 19.21
N LEU A 72 -12.70 -20.54 18.41
CA LEU A 72 -12.25 -19.91 17.16
C LEU A 72 -11.20 -18.83 17.43
N ILE A 73 -11.45 -17.93 18.38
CA ILE A 73 -10.49 -16.89 18.80
C ILE A 73 -9.15 -17.54 19.16
N LYS A 74 -9.15 -18.59 20.00
CA LYS A 74 -7.93 -19.29 20.40
C LYS A 74 -7.17 -19.85 19.20
N VAL A 75 -7.87 -20.52 18.27
CA VAL A 75 -7.25 -21.08 17.05
C VAL A 75 -6.62 -19.98 16.19
N LEU A 76 -7.32 -18.87 15.99
CA LEU A 76 -6.81 -17.73 15.22
C LEU A 76 -5.56 -17.13 15.87
N LEU A 77 -5.56 -16.95 17.19
CA LEU A 77 -4.38 -16.48 17.91
C LEU A 77 -3.21 -17.47 17.81
N GLN A 78 -3.45 -18.77 17.91
CA GLN A 78 -2.39 -19.76 17.71
C GLN A 78 -1.81 -19.67 16.30
N HIS A 79 -2.66 -19.49 15.29
CA HIS A 79 -2.22 -19.31 13.90
C HIS A 79 -1.32 -18.06 13.76
N TYR A 80 -1.76 -16.91 14.28
CA TYR A 80 -0.95 -15.68 14.26
C TYR A 80 0.36 -15.80 15.04
N GLY A 81 0.34 -16.48 16.19
CA GLY A 81 1.55 -16.75 16.97
C GLY A 81 2.59 -17.57 16.20
N ILE A 82 2.16 -18.46 15.30
CA ILE A 82 3.05 -19.24 14.41
C ILE A 82 3.61 -18.37 13.28
N ASP A 83 2.82 -17.45 12.73
CA ASP A 83 3.18 -16.72 11.52
C ASP A 83 3.94 -15.41 11.79
N PHE A 84 3.60 -14.66 12.84
CA PHE A 84 4.26 -13.38 13.15
C PHE A 84 5.79 -13.49 13.32
N PRO A 85 6.35 -14.56 13.92
CA PRO A 85 7.81 -14.75 13.99
C PRO A 85 8.52 -14.87 12.64
N LYS A 86 7.78 -15.19 11.56
CA LYS A 86 8.31 -15.29 10.20
C LYS A 86 8.36 -13.94 9.49
N TYR A 87 7.70 -12.93 10.05
CA TYR A 87 7.63 -11.62 9.43
C TYR A 87 8.99 -10.95 9.38
N GLN A 88 9.26 -10.33 8.24
CA GLN A 88 10.39 -9.44 8.03
C GLN A 88 9.95 -7.97 8.00
N ARG A 89 8.64 -7.71 7.96
CA ARG A 89 8.01 -6.38 8.05
C ARG A 89 7.11 -6.30 9.26
N ASN A 90 6.93 -5.09 9.79
CA ASN A 90 6.00 -4.83 10.90
C ASN A 90 6.27 -5.77 12.10
N ILE A 91 7.55 -6.07 12.37
CA ILE A 91 7.96 -7.11 13.33
C ILE A 91 7.51 -6.71 14.73
N LYS A 92 7.84 -5.48 15.16
CA LYS A 92 7.46 -5.02 16.49
C LYS A 92 5.96 -4.80 16.60
N THR A 93 5.36 -4.26 15.56
CA THR A 93 3.91 -4.00 15.48
C THR A 93 3.11 -5.28 15.60
N SER A 94 3.49 -6.33 14.86
CA SER A 94 2.81 -7.62 14.91
C SER A 94 2.91 -8.27 16.29
N HIS A 95 4.08 -8.23 16.93
CA HIS A 95 4.24 -8.71 18.31
C HIS A 95 3.37 -7.92 19.30
N LYS A 96 3.37 -6.58 19.25
CA LYS A 96 2.54 -5.77 20.15
C LYS A 96 1.05 -5.92 19.90
N LEU A 97 0.65 -6.11 18.65
CA LEU A 97 -0.72 -6.40 18.30
C LEU A 97 -1.15 -7.77 18.83
N PHE A 98 -0.27 -8.78 18.74
CA PHE A 98 -0.51 -10.10 19.31
C PHE A 98 -0.66 -10.07 20.83
N ASP A 99 0.21 -9.36 21.54
CA ASP A 99 0.12 -9.18 23.00
C ASP A 99 -1.23 -8.56 23.40
N LEU A 100 -1.66 -7.55 22.65
CA LEU A 100 -2.95 -6.90 22.85
C LEU A 100 -4.12 -7.86 22.58
N TRP A 101 -4.08 -8.63 21.49
CA TRP A 101 -5.11 -9.63 21.20
C TRP A 101 -5.20 -10.73 22.25
N LYS A 102 -4.06 -11.20 22.75
CA LYS A 102 -4.01 -12.13 23.89
C LYS A 102 -4.68 -11.52 25.12
N SER A 103 -4.42 -10.25 25.41
CA SER A 103 -5.05 -9.54 26.53
C SER A 103 -6.57 -9.45 26.37
N VAL A 104 -7.07 -9.19 25.15
CA VAL A 104 -8.52 -9.18 24.86
C VAL A 104 -9.13 -10.56 25.10
N TYR A 105 -8.48 -11.61 24.60
CA TYR A 105 -8.93 -12.99 24.84
C TYR A 105 -8.98 -13.33 26.34
N GLU A 106 -7.94 -12.99 27.09
CA GLU A 106 -7.90 -13.23 28.54
C GLU A 106 -8.95 -12.41 29.31
N ALA A 107 -9.27 -11.19 28.86
CA ALA A 107 -10.34 -10.37 29.44
C ALA A 107 -11.72 -11.00 29.20
N ILE A 108 -11.98 -11.49 27.98
CA ILE A 108 -13.20 -12.25 27.66
C ILE A 108 -13.32 -13.45 28.60
N LEU A 109 -12.27 -14.27 28.72
CA LEU A 109 -12.27 -15.43 29.62
C LEU A 109 -12.49 -15.03 31.09
N THR A 110 -11.94 -13.90 31.53
CA THR A 110 -12.14 -13.39 32.89
C THR A 110 -13.60 -13.04 33.16
N HIS A 111 -14.30 -12.43 32.19
CA HIS A 111 -15.73 -12.16 32.33
C HIS A 111 -16.57 -13.45 32.28
N MET A 112 -16.19 -14.45 31.48
CA MET A 112 -16.86 -15.75 31.49
C MET A 112 -16.67 -16.47 32.82
N ASP A 113 -15.47 -16.45 33.40
CA ASP A 113 -15.19 -17.04 34.72
C ASP A 113 -16.00 -16.37 35.84
N LYS A 114 -16.22 -15.05 35.77
CA LYS A 114 -17.09 -14.32 36.71
C LYS A 114 -18.54 -14.82 36.65
N VAL A 115 -19.06 -15.10 35.46
CA VAL A 115 -20.43 -15.61 35.27
C VAL A 115 -20.53 -17.07 35.69
N GLU A 116 -19.59 -17.93 35.31
CA GLU A 116 -19.55 -19.34 35.70
C GLU A 116 -19.43 -19.51 37.23
N GLY A 117 -18.64 -18.65 37.87
CA GLY A 117 -18.44 -18.65 39.33
C GLY A 117 -19.55 -17.97 40.14
N ALA A 118 -20.55 -17.35 39.50
CA ALA A 118 -21.61 -16.63 40.18
C ALA A 118 -22.59 -17.60 40.87
N THR A 119 -22.76 -17.45 42.19
CA THR A 119 -23.73 -18.26 42.96
C THR A 119 -25.11 -17.63 43.03
N GLU A 120 -25.24 -16.36 42.64
CA GLU A 120 -26.47 -15.57 42.66
C GLU A 120 -26.57 -14.67 41.41
N LEU A 121 -27.79 -14.36 40.98
CA LEU A 121 -28.04 -13.47 39.82
C LEU A 121 -27.91 -12.00 40.23
N LEU A 122 -26.68 -11.52 40.32
CA LEU A 122 -26.36 -10.13 40.65
C LEU A 122 -26.20 -9.27 39.38
N PRO A 123 -26.44 -7.94 39.45
CA PRO A 123 -26.25 -7.02 38.31
C PRO A 123 -24.87 -7.13 37.64
N GLU A 124 -23.81 -7.39 38.42
CA GLU A 124 -22.44 -7.53 37.94
C GLU A 124 -22.22 -8.79 37.09
N SER A 125 -23.03 -9.83 37.31
CA SER A 125 -23.01 -11.06 36.51
C SER A 125 -23.64 -10.82 35.14
N TRP A 126 -24.73 -10.05 35.08
CA TRP A 126 -25.33 -9.61 33.82
C TRP A 126 -24.40 -8.68 33.04
N ASP A 127 -23.78 -7.69 33.70
CA ASP A 127 -22.79 -6.80 33.06
C ASP A 127 -21.61 -7.60 32.48
N SER A 128 -21.11 -8.60 33.21
CA SER A 128 -20.05 -9.47 32.67
C SER A 128 -20.52 -10.33 31.50
N PHE A 129 -21.75 -10.84 31.55
CA PHE A 129 -22.37 -11.61 30.47
C PHE A 129 -22.49 -10.79 29.19
N ASP A 130 -23.02 -9.57 29.28
CA ASP A 130 -23.19 -8.67 28.16
C ASP A 130 -21.83 -8.33 27.53
N LYS A 131 -20.85 -7.95 28.37
CA LYS A 131 -19.50 -7.60 27.90
C LYS A 131 -18.82 -8.71 27.09
N TYR A 132 -18.81 -9.95 27.59
CA TYR A 132 -18.13 -11.02 26.85
C TYR A 132 -18.92 -11.45 25.61
N THR A 133 -20.25 -11.46 25.65
CA THR A 133 -21.07 -11.88 24.51
C THR A 133 -21.03 -10.86 23.37
N GLU A 134 -21.03 -9.57 23.68
CA GLU A 134 -20.90 -8.49 22.70
C GLU A 134 -19.49 -8.44 22.07
N ALA A 135 -18.45 -8.84 22.80
CA ALA A 135 -17.07 -8.78 22.32
C ALA A 135 -16.66 -9.93 21.39
N ILE A 136 -17.17 -11.15 21.60
CA ILE A 136 -16.70 -12.35 20.87
C ILE A 136 -16.84 -12.19 19.35
N GLY A 137 -18.04 -11.87 18.86
CA GLY A 137 -18.31 -11.79 17.41
C GLY A 137 -17.46 -10.74 16.68
N PRO A 138 -17.43 -9.48 17.14
CA PRO A 138 -16.55 -8.45 16.60
C PRO A 138 -15.07 -8.84 16.65
N PHE A 139 -14.62 -9.51 17.72
CA PHE A 139 -13.21 -9.91 17.83
C PHE A 139 -12.84 -11.02 16.84
N GLU A 140 -13.72 -12.01 16.66
CA GLU A 140 -13.55 -13.04 15.62
C GLU A 140 -13.49 -12.41 14.23
N ALA A 141 -14.39 -11.48 13.92
CA ALA A 141 -14.40 -10.77 12.64
C ALA A 141 -13.11 -9.96 12.43
N LEU A 142 -12.60 -9.30 13.48
CA LEU A 142 -11.34 -8.57 13.46
C LEU A 142 -10.16 -9.49 13.15
N LEU A 143 -10.07 -10.62 13.87
CA LEU A 143 -9.01 -11.62 13.69
C LEU A 143 -9.08 -12.25 12.30
N LEU A 144 -10.26 -12.56 11.76
CA LEU A 144 -10.40 -13.10 10.40
C LEU A 144 -10.03 -12.06 9.32
N GLY A 145 -10.24 -10.77 9.58
CA GLY A 145 -9.94 -9.69 8.63
C GLY A 145 -8.45 -9.50 8.29
N LEU A 146 -7.56 -10.13 9.06
CA LEU A 146 -6.10 -10.01 8.94
C LEU A 146 -5.42 -11.19 8.24
N GLU A 147 -6.16 -12.22 7.83
CA GLU A 147 -5.60 -13.47 7.27
C GLU A 147 -5.06 -13.28 5.83
N SER A 148 -5.60 -12.32 5.08
CA SER A 148 -5.28 -12.08 3.66
C SER A 148 -3.89 -11.47 3.32
N PRO A 149 -3.12 -10.77 4.20
CA PRO A 149 -1.83 -10.17 3.85
C PRO A 149 -0.59 -10.91 4.43
N LEU A 150 -0.76 -12.03 5.14
CA LEU A 150 0.33 -12.73 5.85
C LEU A 150 1.51 -13.09 4.93
N ALA A 151 1.22 -13.57 3.71
CA ALA A 151 2.22 -14.02 2.73
C ALA A 151 3.17 -12.90 2.24
N ASP A 152 2.77 -11.63 2.35
CA ASP A 152 3.58 -10.49 1.89
C ASP A 152 4.45 -9.88 3.00
N ASN A 153 4.23 -10.24 4.27
CA ASN A 153 5.05 -9.77 5.39
C ASN A 153 6.33 -10.60 5.60
N GLU A 154 6.44 -11.78 5.00
CA GLU A 154 7.69 -12.56 4.93
C GLU A 154 8.71 -11.96 3.95
N LYS A 155 8.29 -11.03 3.09
CA LYS A 155 9.16 -10.34 2.14
C LYS A 155 10.06 -9.32 2.85
N PRO A 156 11.26 -9.02 2.30
CA PRO A 156 12.18 -8.03 2.87
C PRO A 156 11.50 -6.69 3.19
N ALA A 157 11.99 -6.00 4.23
CA ALA A 157 11.45 -4.72 4.69
C ALA A 157 11.59 -3.59 3.66
N VAL A 158 12.67 -3.63 2.87
CA VAL A 158 12.98 -2.69 1.79
C VAL A 158 12.91 -3.39 0.43
N PRO A 159 12.60 -2.67 -0.66
CA PRO A 159 12.58 -3.28 -1.99
C PRO A 159 13.97 -3.76 -2.40
N THR A 160 14.02 -4.85 -3.15
CA THR A 160 15.23 -5.41 -3.77
C THR A 160 15.29 -5.05 -5.24
N LYS A 161 16.44 -5.24 -5.90
CA LYS A 161 16.61 -4.95 -7.34
C LYS A 161 15.53 -5.63 -8.18
N ASP A 162 14.83 -4.84 -8.99
CA ASP A 162 13.75 -5.29 -9.88
C ASP A 162 13.45 -4.16 -10.90
N GLY A 163 12.52 -4.38 -11.84
CA GLY A 163 11.98 -3.32 -12.71
C GLY A 163 11.13 -2.31 -11.95
N VAL A 164 11.04 -1.08 -12.46
CA VAL A 164 10.32 0.04 -11.84
C VAL A 164 8.90 -0.34 -11.44
N GLN A 165 8.19 -1.07 -12.32
CA GLN A 165 6.81 -1.45 -12.05
C GLN A 165 6.69 -2.41 -10.87
N ALA A 166 7.56 -3.41 -10.79
CA ALA A 166 7.57 -4.36 -9.68
C ALA A 166 7.89 -3.66 -8.36
N LEU A 167 8.81 -2.69 -8.39
CA LEU A 167 9.15 -1.86 -7.23
C LEU A 167 7.97 -0.98 -6.76
N ILE A 168 7.22 -0.38 -7.69
CA ILE A 168 5.99 0.38 -7.36
C ILE A 168 4.93 -0.56 -6.76
N THR A 169 4.77 -1.77 -7.31
CA THR A 169 3.84 -2.76 -6.76
C THR A 169 4.26 -3.21 -5.36
N PHE A 170 5.55 -3.44 -5.13
CA PHE A 170 6.09 -3.75 -3.80
C PHE A 170 5.72 -2.67 -2.78
N MET A 171 5.89 -1.40 -3.14
CA MET A 171 5.53 -0.27 -2.27
C MET A 171 4.04 -0.20 -1.98
N GLY A 172 3.19 -0.41 -2.99
CA GLY A 172 1.75 -0.47 -2.83
C GLY A 172 1.31 -1.56 -1.85
N ASN A 173 1.90 -2.75 -1.96
CA ASN A 173 1.65 -3.85 -1.02
C ASN A 173 2.17 -3.52 0.38
N TRP A 174 3.31 -2.85 0.51
CA TRP A 174 3.83 -2.40 1.80
C TRP A 174 2.85 -1.44 2.51
N VAL A 175 2.35 -0.42 1.80
CA VAL A 175 1.36 0.53 2.33
C VAL A 175 0.06 -0.18 2.70
N PHE A 176 -0.43 -1.08 1.85
CA PHE A 176 -1.65 -1.85 2.12
C PHE A 176 -1.52 -2.71 3.38
N ASN A 177 -0.42 -3.45 3.52
CA ASN A 177 -0.16 -4.29 4.70
C ASN A 177 -0.06 -3.44 5.97
N ARG A 178 0.67 -2.32 5.91
CA ARG A 178 0.79 -1.38 7.02
C ARG A 178 -0.58 -0.86 7.47
N GLN A 179 -1.45 -0.50 6.53
CA GLN A 179 -2.80 -0.02 6.84
C GLN A 179 -3.65 -1.06 7.56
N LYS A 180 -3.44 -2.36 7.30
CA LYS A 180 -4.15 -3.43 8.02
C LYS A 180 -3.81 -3.46 9.51
N PHE A 181 -2.53 -3.30 9.87
CA PHE A 181 -2.13 -3.20 11.29
C PHE A 181 -2.73 -1.97 11.96
N ILE A 182 -2.75 -0.82 11.26
CA ILE A 182 -3.39 0.40 11.77
C ILE A 182 -4.87 0.14 12.03
N THR A 183 -5.61 -0.32 11.01
CA THR A 183 -7.03 -0.60 11.13
C THR A 183 -7.32 -1.61 12.25
N ALA A 184 -6.48 -2.63 12.40
CA ALA A 184 -6.65 -3.61 13.46
C ALA A 184 -6.40 -3.03 14.86
N SER A 185 -5.39 -2.17 14.99
CA SER A 185 -5.10 -1.48 16.26
C SER A 185 -6.20 -0.49 16.63
N THR A 186 -6.70 0.29 15.66
CA THR A 186 -7.78 1.27 15.88
C THR A 186 -9.11 0.59 16.18
N ALA A 187 -9.39 -0.58 15.58
CA ALA A 187 -10.60 -1.32 15.90
C ALA A 187 -10.68 -1.71 17.38
N LEU A 188 -9.53 -1.88 18.05
CA LEU A 188 -9.46 -2.20 19.48
C LEU A 188 -9.61 -0.99 20.40
N GLU A 189 -9.63 0.22 19.84
CA GLU A 189 -9.99 1.45 20.54
C GLU A 189 -11.52 1.65 20.58
N ASP A 190 -12.29 0.78 19.92
CA ASP A 190 -13.75 0.78 19.97
C ASP A 190 -14.28 0.55 21.39
N GLY A 191 -15.41 1.19 21.70
CA GLY A 191 -16.08 1.11 22.99
C GLY A 191 -16.29 -0.32 23.48
N THR A 192 -16.57 -1.25 22.56
CA THR A 192 -16.78 -2.69 22.82
C THR A 192 -15.60 -3.31 23.58
N TYR A 193 -14.36 -3.02 23.15
CA TYR A 193 -13.17 -3.62 23.77
C TYR A 193 -12.72 -2.85 24.99
N THR A 194 -12.89 -1.53 25.01
CA THR A 194 -12.57 -0.74 26.20
C THR A 194 -13.45 -1.10 27.40
N ALA A 195 -14.68 -1.62 27.16
CA ALA A 195 -15.56 -2.11 28.21
C ALA A 195 -15.11 -3.44 28.85
N LEU A 196 -14.24 -4.21 28.19
CA LEU A 196 -13.66 -5.45 28.72
C LEU A 196 -12.53 -5.20 29.74
N PHE A 197 -11.92 -4.02 29.70
CA PHE A 197 -10.78 -3.65 30.55
C PHE A 197 -11.17 -2.53 31.50
N ASP A 198 -10.34 -2.34 32.54
CA ASP A 198 -10.27 -1.04 33.17
C ASP A 198 -9.73 -0.03 32.15
N GLN A 199 -10.41 1.11 31.99
CA GLN A 199 -10.19 2.09 30.91
C GLN A 199 -8.72 2.54 30.72
N ALA A 200 -7.90 2.46 31.76
CA ALA A 200 -6.47 2.78 31.72
C ALA A 200 -5.62 1.74 30.97
N GLN A 201 -5.95 0.44 31.05
CA GLN A 201 -5.14 -0.63 30.43
C GLN A 201 -5.30 -0.68 28.90
N SER A 202 -6.49 -0.40 28.39
CA SER A 202 -6.76 -0.42 26.95
C SER A 202 -6.06 0.72 26.20
N LEU A 203 -6.04 1.92 26.79
CA LEU A 203 -5.38 3.10 26.22
C LEU A 203 -3.85 2.92 26.09
N ASP A 204 -3.21 2.36 27.12
CA ASP A 204 -1.77 2.11 27.11
C ASP A 204 -1.38 1.06 26.06
N ALA A 205 -2.21 0.03 25.88
CA ALA A 205 -1.91 -1.04 24.94
C ALA A 205 -2.03 -0.59 23.48
N ALA A 206 -3.06 0.18 23.12
CA ALA A 206 -3.21 0.74 21.77
C ALA A 206 -2.08 1.73 21.46
N ALA A 207 -1.69 2.58 22.42
CA ALA A 207 -0.56 3.49 22.29
C ALA A 207 0.77 2.73 22.07
N ASN A 208 0.95 1.57 22.72
CA ASN A 208 2.13 0.73 22.52
C ASN A 208 2.21 0.14 21.10
N VAL A 209 1.08 -0.22 20.48
CA VAL A 209 1.05 -0.68 19.08
C VAL A 209 1.45 0.47 18.14
N LYS A 210 0.93 1.68 18.35
CA LYS A 210 1.32 2.88 17.56
C LYS A 210 2.80 3.20 17.69
N ARG A 211 3.37 3.08 18.90
CA ARG A 211 4.81 3.25 19.12
C ARG A 211 5.63 2.19 18.37
N ALA A 212 5.22 0.92 18.46
CA ALA A 212 5.88 -0.17 17.75
C ALA A 212 5.85 0.01 16.23
N LEU A 213 4.74 0.52 15.69
CA LEU A 213 4.61 0.89 14.28
C LEU A 213 5.61 1.97 13.87
N ASN A 214 5.74 3.02 14.67
CA ASN A 214 6.72 4.07 14.43
C ASN A 214 8.16 3.55 14.49
N GLU A 215 8.46 2.60 15.39
CA GLU A 215 9.77 1.96 15.47
C GLU A 215 10.07 1.09 14.25
N ASP A 216 9.10 0.31 13.76
CA ASP A 216 9.23 -0.46 12.53
C ASP A 216 9.46 0.47 11.32
N ASP A 217 8.66 1.53 11.18
CA ASP A 217 8.80 2.53 10.10
C ASP A 217 10.17 3.23 10.14
N THR A 218 10.65 3.59 11.33
CA THR A 218 11.97 4.21 11.53
C THR A 218 13.09 3.27 11.09
N LYS A 219 12.96 1.97 11.42
CA LYS A 219 13.91 0.94 10.98
C LYS A 219 13.93 0.82 9.46
N VAL A 220 12.76 0.79 8.81
CA VAL A 220 12.67 0.77 7.34
C VAL A 220 13.33 2.00 6.71
N LEU A 221 13.07 3.19 7.24
CA LEU A 221 13.71 4.43 6.78
C LEU A 221 15.23 4.39 6.93
N GLN A 222 15.74 3.85 8.03
CA GLN A 222 17.16 3.66 8.26
C GLN A 222 17.77 2.70 7.22
N GLU A 223 17.14 1.55 7.00
CA GLU A 223 17.58 0.57 5.99
C GLU A 223 17.59 1.15 4.57
N LEU A 224 16.57 1.94 4.20
CA LEU A 224 16.52 2.64 2.92
C LEU A 224 17.65 3.65 2.77
N ASN A 225 17.86 4.50 3.78
CA ASN A 225 18.94 5.49 3.77
C ASN A 225 20.31 4.82 3.69
N ASP A 226 20.53 3.73 4.41
CA ASP A 226 21.78 2.97 4.35
C ASP A 226 21.98 2.33 2.99
N GLY A 227 20.92 1.76 2.40
CA GLY A 227 20.91 1.23 1.04
C GLY A 227 21.28 2.28 0.00
N ILE A 228 20.69 3.48 0.10
CA ILE A 228 20.95 4.63 -0.78
C ILE A 228 22.39 5.14 -0.61
N LYS A 229 22.87 5.30 0.63
CA LYS A 229 24.23 5.76 0.93
C LYS A 229 25.29 4.82 0.37
N LYS A 230 25.13 3.51 0.63
CA LYS A 230 26.04 2.45 0.18
C LYS A 230 25.97 2.21 -1.34
N HIS A 231 24.94 2.68 -2.02
CA HIS A 231 24.79 2.48 -3.46
C HIS A 231 25.92 3.17 -4.25
N GLY A 232 26.53 2.43 -5.17
CA GLY A 232 27.71 2.85 -5.94
C GLY A 232 27.45 3.86 -7.06
N LEU A 233 26.20 4.29 -7.26
CA LEU A 233 25.82 5.29 -8.27
C LEU A 233 26.43 6.66 -7.94
N LYS A 234 26.96 7.33 -8.95
CA LYS A 234 27.63 8.63 -8.89
C LYS A 234 26.95 9.64 -9.80
N ASP A 235 27.19 10.94 -9.56
CA ASP A 235 26.66 12.02 -10.39
C ASP A 235 27.08 11.90 -11.87
N SER A 236 28.29 11.36 -12.13
CA SER A 236 28.81 11.10 -13.46
C SER A 236 28.09 9.97 -14.21
N ASP A 237 27.32 9.14 -13.51
CA ASP A 237 26.52 8.07 -14.13
C ASP A 237 25.21 8.62 -14.74
N ILE A 238 24.84 9.87 -14.41
CA ILE A 238 23.56 10.46 -14.85
C ILE A 238 23.72 11.08 -16.23
N SER A 239 22.88 10.66 -17.18
CA SER A 239 22.94 11.16 -18.54
C SER A 239 22.38 12.58 -18.63
N GLY A 240 23.19 13.49 -19.20
CA GLY A 240 22.81 14.89 -19.39
C GLY A 240 22.91 15.78 -18.16
N SER A 241 23.47 15.31 -17.04
CA SER A 241 23.60 16.09 -15.78
C SER A 241 24.64 17.22 -15.85
N GLY A 242 25.61 17.14 -16.78
CA GLY A 242 26.69 18.13 -16.87
C GLY A 242 27.54 18.16 -15.60
N SER A 243 27.54 19.28 -14.87
CA SER A 243 28.25 19.46 -13.60
C SER A 243 27.34 19.38 -12.37
N GLU A 244 26.06 19.07 -12.54
CA GLU A 244 25.09 19.01 -11.44
C GLU A 244 25.31 17.76 -10.58
N LYS A 245 25.14 17.91 -9.26
CA LYS A 245 25.38 16.85 -8.28
C LYS A 245 24.09 16.15 -7.85
N LEU A 246 23.29 15.71 -8.82
CA LEU A 246 21.92 15.23 -8.57
C LEU A 246 21.84 14.00 -7.65
N VAL A 247 22.71 13.01 -7.83
CA VAL A 247 22.73 11.80 -6.99
C VAL A 247 23.17 12.17 -5.57
N THR A 248 24.20 13.00 -5.45
CA THR A 248 24.69 13.48 -4.16
C THR A 248 23.62 14.30 -3.42
N ASP A 249 22.91 15.20 -4.11
CA ASP A 249 21.83 16.00 -3.55
C ASP A 249 20.69 15.12 -3.04
N VAL A 250 20.26 14.13 -3.83
CA VAL A 250 19.24 13.16 -3.41
C VAL A 250 19.68 12.38 -2.17
N LYS A 251 20.92 11.88 -2.13
CA LYS A 251 21.47 11.17 -0.95
C LYS A 251 21.41 12.06 0.31
N ASN A 252 21.82 13.32 0.19
CA ASN A 252 21.78 14.27 1.30
C ASN A 252 20.35 14.57 1.76
N LYS A 253 19.41 14.70 0.81
CA LYS A 253 17.99 14.93 1.12
C LYS A 253 17.34 13.75 1.82
N VAL A 254 17.64 12.52 1.42
CA VAL A 254 17.16 11.31 2.11
C VAL A 254 17.64 11.26 3.56
N GLN A 255 18.89 11.65 3.82
CA GLN A 255 19.40 11.75 5.19
C GLN A 255 18.68 12.86 6.00
N ALA A 256 18.38 14.00 5.38
CA ALA A 256 17.61 15.07 6.01
C ALA A 256 16.17 14.63 6.32
N ILE A 257 15.52 13.90 5.39
CA ILE A 257 14.20 13.31 5.59
C ILE A 257 14.21 12.35 6.79
N GLN A 258 15.18 11.44 6.88
CA GLN A 258 15.30 10.52 8.01
C GLN A 258 15.42 11.28 9.35
N THR A 259 16.20 12.36 9.36
CA THR A 259 16.38 13.21 10.54
C THR A 259 15.08 13.90 10.93
N ALA A 260 14.36 14.48 9.97
CA ALA A 260 13.05 15.09 10.20
C ALA A 260 11.99 14.06 10.65
N ALA A 261 12.01 12.86 10.05
CA ALA A 261 11.10 11.77 10.38
C ALA A 261 11.25 11.29 11.83
N SER A 262 12.46 11.35 12.38
CA SER A 262 12.73 10.96 13.77
C SER A 262 12.00 11.85 14.81
N SER A 263 11.54 13.03 14.39
CA SER A 263 10.76 13.95 15.21
C SER A 263 9.23 13.82 15.02
N ILE A 264 8.77 12.90 14.16
CA ILE A 264 7.34 12.65 13.94
C ILE A 264 6.78 11.92 15.17
N ALA A 265 5.69 12.45 15.72
CA ALA A 265 5.06 11.85 16.88
C ALA A 265 4.41 10.49 16.54
N PRO A 266 4.36 9.52 17.48
CA PRO A 266 3.82 8.18 17.21
C PRO A 266 2.35 8.15 16.75
N ASP A 267 1.55 9.13 17.12
CA ASP A 267 0.15 9.30 16.71
C ASP A 267 0.01 9.88 15.29
N GLU A 268 1.06 10.49 14.74
CA GLU A 268 1.11 10.99 13.35
C GLU A 268 1.52 9.87 12.37
N HIS A 269 1.03 8.65 12.59
CA HIS A 269 1.40 7.45 11.83
C HIS A 269 1.11 7.55 10.33
N GLU A 270 0.13 8.36 9.90
CA GLU A 270 -0.17 8.51 8.47
C GLU A 270 0.95 9.28 7.77
N ARG A 271 1.44 10.34 8.42
CA ARG A 271 2.57 11.13 7.93
C ARG A 271 3.82 10.27 7.85
N MET A 272 4.14 9.53 8.91
CA MET A 272 5.30 8.63 8.92
C MET A 272 5.24 7.61 7.79
N GLY A 273 4.09 6.93 7.62
CA GLY A 273 3.92 5.95 6.54
C GLY A 273 4.09 6.53 5.14
N LYS A 274 3.60 7.76 4.91
CA LYS A 274 3.80 8.49 3.64
C LYS A 274 5.26 8.87 3.42
N VAL A 275 5.98 9.28 4.46
CA VAL A 275 7.42 9.58 4.38
C VAL A 275 8.22 8.31 4.02
N VAL A 276 7.94 7.18 4.67
CA VAL A 276 8.58 5.89 4.34
C VAL A 276 8.31 5.51 2.89
N HIS A 277 7.05 5.58 2.46
CA HIS A 277 6.63 5.32 1.08
C HIS A 277 7.36 6.22 0.07
N ALA A 278 7.55 7.50 0.39
CA ALA A 278 8.27 8.44 -0.45
C ALA A 278 9.75 8.09 -0.60
N VAL A 279 10.41 7.72 0.50
CA VAL A 279 11.82 7.33 0.46
C VAL A 279 11.99 6.00 -0.28
N MET A 280 11.05 5.06 -0.17
CA MET A 280 11.03 3.88 -1.03
C MET A 280 10.94 4.26 -2.52
N ALA A 281 10.10 5.24 -2.86
CA ALA A 281 10.00 5.74 -4.24
C ALA A 281 11.32 6.33 -4.74
N ILE A 282 11.97 7.16 -3.92
CA ILE A 282 13.26 7.78 -4.22
C ILE A 282 14.36 6.71 -4.34
N TYR A 283 14.19 5.55 -3.71
CA TYR A 283 15.12 4.43 -3.83
C TYR A 283 15.00 3.68 -5.16
N ILE A 284 13.86 3.78 -5.87
CA ILE A 284 13.61 3.05 -7.12
C ILE A 284 14.71 3.24 -8.17
N PRO A 285 15.14 4.47 -8.51
CA PRO A 285 16.20 4.67 -9.51
C PRO A 285 17.53 4.01 -9.17
N PHE A 286 17.84 3.85 -7.87
CA PHE A 286 19.03 3.14 -7.44
C PHE A 286 18.92 1.64 -7.73
N LEU A 287 17.75 1.06 -7.47
CA LEU A 287 17.49 -0.38 -7.63
C LEU A 287 17.28 -0.80 -9.09
N ALA A 288 16.61 0.03 -9.89
CA ALA A 288 16.23 -0.28 -11.27
C ALA A 288 17.35 -0.09 -12.29
N ARG A 289 18.48 0.54 -11.93
CA ARG A 289 19.63 0.79 -12.83
C ARG A 289 20.15 -0.50 -13.47
N ASP A 290 20.19 -1.59 -12.71
CA ASP A 290 20.76 -2.85 -13.16
C ASP A 290 19.80 -3.64 -14.08
N ASN A 291 18.62 -3.09 -14.39
CA ASN A 291 17.70 -3.63 -15.37
C ASN A 291 17.98 -3.01 -16.75
N ASP A 292 18.60 -3.80 -17.64
CA ASP A 292 19.06 -3.36 -18.96
C ASP A 292 17.98 -2.69 -19.84
N LEU A 293 16.70 -3.03 -19.65
CA LEU A 293 15.58 -2.51 -20.44
C LEU A 293 15.17 -1.09 -20.04
N GLU A 294 15.35 -0.72 -18.77
CA GLU A 294 14.87 0.56 -18.21
C GLU A 294 16.02 1.53 -17.87
N ASN A 295 17.26 1.03 -17.89
CA ASN A 295 18.46 1.74 -17.44
C ASN A 295 18.61 3.14 -18.07
N ALA A 296 18.46 3.27 -19.39
CA ALA A 296 18.63 4.55 -20.10
C ALA A 296 17.65 5.64 -19.62
N HIS A 297 16.40 5.27 -19.32
CA HIS A 297 15.40 6.18 -18.78
C HIS A 297 15.70 6.52 -17.31
N ILE A 298 16.05 5.51 -16.51
CA ILE A 298 16.27 5.66 -15.07
C ILE A 298 17.51 6.49 -14.73
N ILE A 299 18.55 6.45 -15.57
CA ILE A 299 19.74 7.31 -15.40
C ILE A 299 19.58 8.69 -16.06
N SER A 300 18.41 9.02 -16.61
CA SER A 300 18.20 10.32 -17.26
C SER A 300 18.16 11.47 -16.26
N LYS A 301 18.71 12.63 -16.66
CA LYS A 301 18.59 13.87 -15.88
C LYS A 301 17.16 14.13 -15.40
N LYS A 302 16.16 13.91 -16.28
CA LYS A 302 14.73 14.10 -15.97
C LYS A 302 14.27 13.31 -14.74
N VAL A 303 14.67 12.05 -14.62
CA VAL A 303 14.30 11.21 -13.46
C VAL A 303 14.97 11.72 -12.18
N TRP A 304 16.24 12.13 -12.28
CA TRP A 304 17.01 12.59 -11.12
C TRP A 304 16.64 14.00 -10.64
N ASP A 305 16.29 14.91 -11.55
CA ASP A 305 15.69 16.21 -11.21
C ASP A 305 14.37 16.01 -10.46
N ALA A 306 13.52 15.09 -10.95
CA ALA A 306 12.26 14.78 -10.31
C ALA A 306 12.43 14.08 -8.95
N ALA A 307 13.41 13.18 -8.83
CA ALA A 307 13.75 12.54 -7.56
C ALA A 307 14.24 13.56 -6.52
N LYS A 308 15.08 14.51 -6.94
CA LYS A 308 15.55 15.61 -6.08
C LYS A 308 14.39 16.49 -5.62
N ALA A 309 13.56 16.95 -6.55
CA ALA A 309 12.39 17.77 -6.23
C ALA A 309 11.44 17.05 -5.27
N PHE A 310 11.14 15.77 -5.54
CA PHE A 310 10.26 14.99 -4.67
C PHE A 310 10.89 14.72 -3.29
N ALA A 311 12.21 14.57 -3.20
CA ALA A 311 12.91 14.47 -1.92
C ALA A 311 12.83 15.78 -1.12
N GLU A 312 12.98 16.93 -1.77
CA GLU A 312 12.80 18.25 -1.14
C GLU A 312 11.36 18.43 -0.62
N GLU A 313 10.36 18.03 -1.40
CA GLU A 313 8.95 18.09 -1.01
C GLU A 313 8.63 17.12 0.14
N THR A 314 9.26 15.94 0.15
CA THR A 314 9.15 14.95 1.24
C THR A 314 9.79 15.47 2.53
N GLU A 315 10.93 16.14 2.44
CA GLU A 315 11.57 16.78 3.60
C GLU A 315 10.65 17.84 4.22
N GLN A 316 10.06 18.71 3.39
CA GLN A 316 9.08 19.72 3.84
C GLN A 316 7.85 19.07 4.48
N PHE A 317 7.34 17.98 3.88
CA PHE A 317 6.22 17.23 4.42
C PHE A 317 6.55 16.62 5.79
N ALA A 318 7.72 16.01 5.94
CA ALA A 318 8.19 15.44 7.21
C ALA A 318 8.33 16.52 8.30
N GLN A 319 8.75 17.74 7.93
CA GLN A 319 8.87 18.91 8.81
C GLN A 319 7.53 19.61 9.10
N LYS A 320 6.40 19.10 8.58
CA LYS A 320 5.07 19.72 8.73
C LYS A 320 5.02 21.15 8.19
N ALA A 321 5.70 21.41 7.07
CA ALA A 321 5.66 22.71 6.41
C ALA A 321 4.21 23.09 6.04
N PRO A 322 3.73 24.31 6.33
CA PRO A 322 2.33 24.70 6.09
C PRO A 322 1.88 24.58 4.63
N SER A 323 2.81 24.68 3.68
CA SER A 323 2.54 24.55 2.24
C SER A 323 2.37 23.11 1.76
N MET A 324 2.68 22.12 2.59
CA MET A 324 2.73 20.71 2.18
C MET A 324 1.66 19.89 2.90
N THR A 325 0.42 19.94 2.38
CA THR A 325 -0.68 19.10 2.86
C THR A 325 -0.57 17.67 2.33
N ILE A 326 -1.41 16.77 2.85
CA ILE A 326 -1.48 15.38 2.38
C ILE A 326 -1.87 15.31 0.89
N GLU A 327 -2.82 16.13 0.47
CA GLU A 327 -3.32 16.20 -0.91
C GLU A 327 -2.20 16.65 -1.85
N THR A 328 -1.57 17.79 -1.53
CA THR A 328 -0.42 18.30 -2.28
C THR A 328 0.68 17.25 -2.37
N PHE A 329 1.01 16.60 -1.26
CA PHE A 329 2.03 15.55 -1.22
C PHE A 329 1.68 14.37 -2.15
N ASN A 330 0.41 13.92 -2.17
CA ASN A 330 -0.04 12.86 -3.07
C ASN A 330 0.03 13.29 -4.55
N GLU A 331 -0.28 14.54 -4.88
CA GLU A 331 -0.14 15.08 -6.25
C GLU A 331 1.33 15.08 -6.70
N LYS A 332 2.24 15.45 -5.80
CA LYS A 332 3.69 15.38 -6.04
C LYS A 332 4.16 13.96 -6.27
N TRP A 333 3.69 13.02 -5.47
CA TRP A 333 3.97 11.60 -5.67
C TRP A 333 3.47 11.12 -7.04
N GLU A 334 2.22 11.38 -7.43
CA GLU A 334 1.72 10.94 -8.73
C GLU A 334 2.46 11.60 -9.90
N THR A 335 2.96 12.81 -9.72
CA THR A 335 3.85 13.48 -10.69
C THR A 335 5.18 12.73 -10.82
N TYR A 336 5.84 12.45 -9.69
CA TYR A 336 7.11 11.72 -9.69
C TYR A 336 6.96 10.30 -10.23
N LYS A 337 5.92 9.57 -9.83
CA LYS A 337 5.59 8.22 -10.31
C LYS A 337 5.43 8.15 -11.82
N LYS A 338 4.77 9.13 -12.45
CA LYS A 338 4.66 9.21 -13.93
C LYS A 338 6.02 9.38 -14.58
N ILE A 339 6.93 10.12 -13.95
CA ILE A 339 8.30 10.31 -14.45
C ILE A 339 9.11 9.01 -14.26
N LEU A 340 8.98 8.33 -13.11
CA LEU A 340 9.64 7.05 -12.83
C LEU A 340 9.26 5.96 -13.83
N LEU A 341 7.97 5.76 -14.05
CA LEU A 341 7.47 4.82 -15.06
C LEU A 341 7.92 5.18 -16.48
N GLY A 342 8.32 6.43 -16.68
CA GLY A 342 8.53 6.99 -17.98
C GLY A 342 7.26 6.85 -18.81
N GLU A 343 7.40 7.04 -20.11
CA GLU A 343 6.27 6.92 -21.02
C GLU A 343 6.04 5.46 -21.44
N VAL A 344 7.05 4.57 -21.37
CA VAL A 344 6.94 3.13 -21.69
C VAL A 344 6.29 2.33 -20.56
N GLY A 345 6.63 2.60 -19.29
CA GLY A 345 5.99 1.96 -18.13
C GLY A 345 4.53 2.39 -17.94
N VAL A 346 4.17 3.60 -18.41
CA VAL A 346 2.77 4.05 -18.50
C VAL A 346 1.96 3.14 -19.44
N PHE A 347 2.51 2.78 -20.61
CA PHE A 347 1.85 1.83 -21.52
C PHE A 347 1.72 0.44 -20.89
N ALA A 348 2.75 -0.09 -20.23
CA ALA A 348 2.69 -1.41 -19.59
C ALA A 348 1.56 -1.48 -18.53
N MET A 349 1.44 -0.45 -17.69
CA MET A 349 0.37 -0.37 -16.70
C MET A 349 -1.01 -0.23 -17.29
N GLN A 350 -1.13 0.58 -18.34
CA GLN A 350 -2.39 0.75 -19.05
C GLN A 350 -2.79 -0.54 -19.79
N ILE A 351 -1.83 -1.33 -20.28
CA ILE A 351 -2.11 -2.65 -20.86
C ILE A 351 -2.55 -3.65 -19.80
N ILE A 352 -1.94 -3.65 -18.60
CA ILE A 352 -2.45 -4.45 -17.47
C ILE A 352 -3.90 -4.02 -17.13
N SER A 353 -4.19 -2.72 -17.13
CA SER A 353 -5.56 -2.20 -16.98
C SER A 353 -6.47 -2.76 -18.08
N LEU A 354 -6.04 -2.74 -19.34
CA LEU A 354 -6.79 -3.34 -20.45
C LEU A 354 -7.03 -4.84 -20.27
N MET A 355 -6.05 -5.61 -19.76
CA MET A 355 -6.23 -7.03 -19.46
C MET A 355 -7.31 -7.24 -18.40
N ARG A 356 -7.35 -6.40 -17.36
CA ARG A 356 -8.38 -6.45 -16.31
C ARG A 356 -9.75 -6.12 -16.86
N HIS A 357 -9.87 -5.06 -17.68
CA HIS A 357 -11.12 -4.71 -18.35
C HIS A 357 -11.56 -5.80 -19.33
N ALA A 358 -10.62 -6.40 -20.05
CA ALA A 358 -10.91 -7.47 -21.00
C ALA A 358 -11.55 -8.70 -20.33
N ALA A 359 -11.10 -9.05 -19.12
CA ALA A 359 -11.70 -10.11 -18.33
C ALA A 359 -13.15 -9.83 -17.93
N GLN A 360 -13.58 -8.57 -17.95
CA GLN A 360 -14.93 -8.13 -17.61
C GLN A 360 -15.85 -7.98 -18.84
N VAL A 361 -15.28 -7.98 -20.05
CA VAL A 361 -16.07 -7.90 -21.29
C VAL A 361 -16.75 -9.25 -21.56
N ARG A 362 -18.06 -9.21 -21.76
CA ARG A 362 -18.86 -10.41 -22.07
C ARG A 362 -18.81 -10.74 -23.56
N ARG A 363 -19.22 -11.95 -23.89
CA ARG A 363 -19.48 -12.33 -25.29
C ARG A 363 -20.68 -11.53 -25.83
N PRO A 364 -20.67 -11.14 -27.12
CA PRO A 364 -19.78 -11.61 -28.20
C PRO A 364 -18.60 -10.67 -28.51
N PHE A 365 -18.01 -10.03 -27.50
CA PHE A 365 -16.82 -9.19 -27.71
C PHE A 365 -15.55 -9.73 -27.04
N PHE A 366 -15.67 -10.67 -26.11
CA PHE A 366 -14.53 -11.18 -25.35
C PHE A 366 -13.34 -11.62 -26.22
N GLY A 367 -13.57 -12.42 -27.26
CA GLY A 367 -12.51 -12.87 -28.18
C GLY A 367 -11.85 -11.72 -28.92
N ARG A 368 -12.65 -10.75 -29.40
CA ARG A 368 -12.16 -9.52 -30.06
C ARG A 368 -11.33 -8.65 -29.11
N THR A 369 -11.82 -8.44 -27.89
CA THR A 369 -11.15 -7.69 -26.82
C THR A 369 -9.80 -8.30 -26.48
N VAL A 370 -9.72 -9.63 -26.34
CA VAL A 370 -8.44 -10.34 -26.12
C VAL A 370 -7.51 -10.16 -27.33
N GLY A 371 -8.03 -10.20 -28.56
CA GLY A 371 -7.25 -9.90 -29.77
C GLY A 371 -6.62 -8.51 -29.74
N ILE A 372 -7.37 -7.49 -29.35
CA ILE A 372 -6.89 -6.11 -29.20
C ILE A 372 -5.79 -6.01 -28.12
N VAL A 373 -5.97 -6.67 -26.96
CA VAL A 373 -4.93 -6.72 -25.91
C VAL A 373 -3.63 -7.32 -26.44
N ARG A 374 -3.71 -8.37 -27.26
CA ARG A 374 -2.51 -8.98 -27.88
C ARG A 374 -1.83 -8.09 -28.91
N MET A 375 -2.58 -7.22 -29.60
CA MET A 375 -1.98 -6.19 -30.47
C MET A 375 -1.19 -5.16 -29.66
N TRP A 376 -1.74 -4.72 -28.52
CA TRP A 376 -1.03 -3.86 -27.59
C TRP A 376 0.23 -4.53 -27.01
N GLN A 377 0.14 -5.81 -26.65
CA GLN A 377 1.31 -6.59 -26.24
C GLN A 377 2.40 -6.59 -27.33
N ALA A 378 2.03 -6.85 -28.58
CA ALA A 378 2.98 -6.85 -29.69
C ALA A 378 3.62 -5.47 -29.94
N LEU A 379 2.90 -4.37 -29.69
CA LEU A 379 3.49 -3.03 -29.70
C LEU A 379 4.57 -2.89 -28.62
N THR A 380 4.28 -3.30 -27.39
CA THR A 380 5.24 -3.20 -26.28
C THR A 380 6.44 -4.14 -26.38
N GLU A 381 6.32 -5.23 -27.13
CA GLU A 381 7.45 -6.13 -27.43
C GLU A 381 8.45 -5.55 -28.45
N SER A 382 8.18 -4.37 -29.03
CA SER A 382 9.06 -3.76 -30.04
C SER A 382 10.10 -2.82 -29.45
N ASP A 383 11.37 -3.06 -29.78
CA ASP A 383 12.47 -2.12 -29.51
C ASP A 383 12.23 -0.74 -30.14
N LYS A 384 11.61 -0.70 -31.31
CA LYS A 384 11.29 0.55 -32.02
C LYS A 384 10.23 1.34 -31.25
N PHE A 385 9.25 0.64 -30.67
CA PHE A 385 8.25 1.26 -29.80
C PHE A 385 8.89 1.80 -28.52
N ALA A 386 9.75 1.00 -27.87
CA ALA A 386 10.45 1.41 -26.65
C ALA A 386 11.31 2.68 -26.85
N LYS A 387 11.93 2.82 -28.04
CA LYS A 387 12.81 3.94 -28.42
C LYS A 387 12.11 5.11 -29.12
N GLU A 388 10.79 5.10 -29.28
CA GLU A 388 10.09 6.12 -30.08
C GLU A 388 10.05 7.47 -29.36
N GLU A 389 11.00 8.38 -29.48
CA GLU A 389 11.01 9.62 -28.66
C GLU A 389 10.08 10.75 -29.18
N ARG A 390 9.43 10.61 -30.33
CA ARG A 390 8.62 11.70 -30.90
C ARG A 390 7.32 11.89 -30.11
N ALA A 391 7.20 13.06 -29.47
CA ALA A 391 6.03 13.45 -28.68
C ALA A 391 4.69 13.28 -29.42
N SER A 392 4.65 13.58 -30.73
CA SER A 392 3.43 13.42 -31.54
C SER A 392 3.01 11.97 -31.72
N ALA A 393 3.96 11.07 -32.01
CA ALA A 393 3.70 9.65 -32.19
C ALA A 393 3.24 9.00 -30.87
N ARG A 394 3.90 9.37 -29.75
CA ARG A 394 3.50 8.93 -28.41
C ARG A 394 2.12 9.42 -28.01
N LYS A 395 1.78 10.69 -28.31
CA LYS A 395 0.44 11.24 -28.07
C LYS A 395 -0.64 10.46 -28.81
N THR A 396 -0.39 10.07 -30.06
CA THR A 396 -1.31 9.23 -30.84
C THR A 396 -1.51 7.86 -30.18
N LEU A 397 -0.43 7.20 -29.76
CA LEU A 397 -0.51 5.90 -29.08
C LEU A 397 -1.27 5.99 -27.76
N HIS A 398 -1.01 7.01 -26.94
CA HIS A 398 -1.76 7.21 -25.70
C HIS A 398 -3.24 7.49 -25.98
N ALA A 399 -3.57 8.30 -26.98
CA ALA A 399 -4.97 8.55 -27.35
C ALA A 399 -5.67 7.25 -27.77
N LEU A 400 -5.01 6.42 -28.59
CA LEU A 400 -5.54 5.12 -29.02
C LEU A 400 -5.75 4.15 -27.85
N LEU A 401 -4.85 4.16 -26.87
CA LEU A 401 -4.98 3.32 -25.68
C LEU A 401 -6.13 3.76 -24.79
N THR A 402 -6.27 5.07 -24.57
CA THR A 402 -7.42 5.65 -23.85
C THR A 402 -8.74 5.33 -24.57
N GLU A 403 -8.77 5.42 -25.91
CA GLU A 403 -9.92 5.03 -26.73
C GLU A 403 -10.25 3.54 -26.55
N THR A 404 -9.22 2.69 -26.51
CA THR A 404 -9.37 1.25 -26.27
C THR A 404 -9.98 0.97 -24.89
N GLU A 405 -9.45 1.61 -23.84
CA GLU A 405 -9.95 1.43 -22.47
C GLU A 405 -11.40 1.92 -22.32
N ALA A 406 -11.73 3.06 -22.92
CA ALA A 406 -13.08 3.59 -22.93
C ALA A 406 -14.06 2.63 -23.62
N GLU A 407 -13.67 2.06 -24.76
CA GLU A 407 -14.51 1.11 -25.49
C GLU A 407 -14.73 -0.19 -24.70
N PHE A 408 -13.70 -0.71 -23.99
CA PHE A 408 -13.85 -1.90 -23.15
C PHE A 408 -14.85 -1.66 -22.01
N LYS A 409 -14.70 -0.53 -21.30
CA LYS A 409 -15.62 -0.14 -20.24
C LYS A 409 -17.04 0.07 -20.76
N GLN A 410 -17.18 0.66 -21.95
CA GLN A 410 -18.49 0.86 -22.55
C GLN A 410 -19.13 -0.47 -22.97
N THR A 411 -18.35 -1.37 -23.59
CA THR A 411 -18.82 -2.72 -23.96
C THR A 411 -19.29 -3.52 -22.74
N GLN A 412 -18.57 -3.42 -21.62
CA GLN A 412 -18.96 -4.04 -20.35
C GLN A 412 -20.34 -3.55 -19.86
N LYS A 413 -20.61 -2.24 -20.00
CA LYS A 413 -21.89 -1.63 -19.59
C LYS A 413 -23.03 -1.94 -20.55
N ASP A 414 -22.75 -2.02 -21.85
CA ASP A 414 -23.78 -2.18 -22.86
C ASP A 414 -24.21 -3.65 -23.01
N VAL A 415 -23.30 -4.60 -22.73
CA VAL A 415 -23.57 -6.05 -22.80
C VAL A 415 -23.87 -6.61 -21.41
N ILE A 416 -24.97 -6.16 -20.79
CA ILE A 416 -25.37 -6.55 -19.42
C ILE A 416 -26.36 -7.72 -19.37
N SER A 417 -27.14 -7.92 -20.43
CA SER A 417 -28.18 -8.94 -20.55
C SER A 417 -28.22 -9.52 -21.96
N PHE A 418 -28.79 -10.72 -22.09
CA PHE A 418 -28.96 -11.40 -23.37
C PHE A 418 -30.42 -11.31 -23.87
N ASP A 419 -30.97 -10.10 -23.94
CA ASP A 419 -32.35 -9.85 -24.37
C ASP A 419 -32.44 -9.42 -25.86
N GLN A 420 -33.65 -9.09 -26.32
CA GLN A 420 -33.94 -8.69 -27.70
C GLN A 420 -33.17 -7.42 -28.15
N GLY A 421 -32.67 -6.60 -27.23
CA GLY A 421 -31.85 -5.41 -27.51
C GLY A 421 -30.39 -5.73 -27.86
N LEU A 422 -29.91 -6.95 -27.58
CA LEU A 422 -28.51 -7.35 -27.75
C LEU A 422 -28.02 -7.14 -29.19
N LYS A 423 -28.86 -7.39 -30.20
CA LYS A 423 -28.46 -7.27 -31.60
C LYS A 423 -28.08 -5.84 -31.99
N ALA A 424 -28.90 -4.85 -31.63
CA ALA A 424 -28.63 -3.44 -31.93
C ALA A 424 -27.35 -2.97 -31.21
N THR A 425 -27.16 -3.41 -29.96
CA THR A 425 -25.93 -3.15 -29.20
C THR A 425 -24.70 -3.77 -29.85
N VAL A 426 -24.79 -5.03 -30.30
CA VAL A 426 -23.69 -5.71 -30.99
C VAL A 426 -23.32 -4.99 -32.29
N ASP A 427 -24.32 -4.65 -33.12
CA ASP A 427 -24.08 -3.96 -34.39
C ASP A 427 -23.41 -2.58 -34.18
N ALA A 428 -23.87 -1.83 -33.17
CA ALA A 428 -23.28 -0.52 -32.83
C ALA A 428 -21.83 -0.63 -32.34
N ARG A 429 -21.52 -1.61 -31.49
CA ARG A 429 -20.18 -1.80 -30.93
C ARG A 429 -19.18 -2.39 -31.94
N GLN A 430 -19.65 -3.21 -32.88
CA GLN A 430 -18.82 -3.83 -33.92
C GLN A 430 -18.09 -2.78 -34.78
N ALA A 431 -18.73 -1.66 -35.07
CA ALA A 431 -18.11 -0.55 -35.79
C ALA A 431 -16.93 0.08 -35.01
N SER A 432 -17.10 0.27 -33.68
CA SER A 432 -16.04 0.79 -32.81
C SER A 432 -14.84 -0.17 -32.75
N TYR A 433 -15.07 -1.47 -32.57
CA TYR A 433 -14.00 -2.48 -32.55
C TYR A 433 -13.25 -2.54 -33.88
N THR A 434 -13.95 -2.39 -35.00
CA THR A 434 -13.34 -2.37 -36.34
C THR A 434 -12.43 -1.15 -36.49
N THR A 435 -12.91 0.03 -36.06
CA THR A 435 -12.10 1.26 -36.07
C THR A 435 -10.86 1.13 -35.18
N LEU A 436 -11.01 0.59 -33.97
CA LEU A 436 -9.90 0.35 -33.05
C LEU A 436 -8.86 -0.62 -33.62
N VAL A 437 -9.31 -1.74 -34.18
CA VAL A 437 -8.39 -2.75 -34.71
C VAL A 437 -7.63 -2.24 -35.92
N ASP A 438 -8.25 -1.42 -36.78
CA ASP A 438 -7.57 -0.85 -37.95
C ASP A 438 -6.50 0.18 -37.55
N LYS A 439 -6.82 1.04 -36.57
CA LYS A 439 -5.83 1.95 -35.96
C LYS A 439 -4.68 1.16 -35.34
N LEU A 440 -4.98 0.11 -34.56
CA LEU A 440 -3.95 -0.72 -33.93
C LEU A 440 -3.11 -1.51 -34.93
N LYS A 441 -3.71 -2.07 -35.98
CA LYS A 441 -2.98 -2.72 -37.08
C LYS A 441 -2.01 -1.75 -37.74
N THR A 442 -2.40 -0.48 -37.90
CA THR A 442 -1.53 0.58 -38.43
C THR A 442 -0.33 0.81 -37.50
N GLU A 443 -0.56 0.94 -36.20
CA GLU A 443 0.55 1.12 -35.25
C GLU A 443 1.44 -0.13 -35.15
N VAL A 444 0.86 -1.34 -35.11
CA VAL A 444 1.64 -2.59 -35.10
C VAL A 444 2.47 -2.69 -36.37
N LYS A 445 1.95 -2.30 -37.54
CA LYS A 445 2.73 -2.22 -38.77
C LYS A 445 3.90 -1.25 -38.65
N ASN A 446 3.71 -0.11 -37.99
CA ASN A 446 4.72 0.92 -37.84
C ASN A 446 5.84 0.50 -36.88
N TYR A 447 5.51 -0.18 -35.77
CA TYR A 447 6.46 -0.50 -34.71
C TYR A 447 6.93 -1.95 -34.70
N ASN A 448 6.07 -2.91 -35.05
CA ASN A 448 6.35 -4.35 -35.00
C ASN A 448 5.75 -5.11 -36.20
N PRO A 449 6.20 -4.81 -37.45
CA PRO A 449 5.60 -5.37 -38.66
C PRO A 449 5.63 -6.91 -38.68
N ASP A 450 6.66 -7.52 -38.10
CA ASP A 450 6.83 -8.98 -38.07
C ASP A 450 5.74 -9.70 -37.26
N LYS A 451 5.15 -9.02 -36.26
CA LYS A 451 4.06 -9.58 -35.44
C LYS A 451 2.68 -9.32 -36.03
N LEU A 452 2.53 -8.39 -36.98
CA LEU A 452 1.23 -7.94 -37.51
C LEU A 452 0.34 -9.09 -37.99
N THR A 453 0.90 -9.99 -38.79
CA THR A 453 0.17 -11.14 -39.34
C THR A 453 -0.38 -12.03 -38.23
N LYS A 454 0.46 -12.36 -37.24
CA LYS A 454 0.09 -13.24 -36.13
C LYS A 454 -1.00 -12.62 -35.25
N VAL A 455 -0.85 -11.36 -34.86
CA VAL A 455 -1.85 -10.70 -33.98
C VAL A 455 -3.16 -10.40 -34.71
N SER A 456 -3.12 -10.13 -36.02
CA SER A 456 -4.32 -9.99 -36.84
C SER A 456 -5.10 -11.30 -36.91
N GLN A 457 -4.43 -12.42 -37.19
CA GLN A 457 -5.05 -13.74 -37.19
C GLN A 457 -5.67 -14.11 -35.83
N GLN A 458 -5.02 -13.71 -34.73
CA GLN A 458 -5.55 -13.96 -33.38
C GLN A 458 -6.83 -13.16 -33.11
N TYR A 459 -6.90 -11.91 -33.58
CA TYR A 459 -8.12 -11.11 -33.51
C TYR A 459 -9.23 -11.69 -34.39
N ASP A 460 -8.93 -12.03 -35.64
CA ASP A 460 -9.90 -12.57 -36.59
C ASP A 460 -10.49 -13.89 -36.07
N LYS A 461 -9.65 -14.77 -35.51
CA LYS A 461 -10.10 -16.00 -34.82
C LYS A 461 -10.96 -15.69 -33.59
N GLY A 462 -10.60 -14.67 -32.81
CA GLY A 462 -11.39 -14.23 -31.66
C GLY A 462 -12.79 -13.75 -32.07
N ALA A 463 -12.87 -12.97 -33.14
CA ALA A 463 -14.10 -12.49 -33.74
C ALA A 463 -14.98 -13.65 -34.25
N GLU A 464 -14.40 -14.60 -34.97
CA GLU A 464 -15.10 -15.79 -35.47
C GLU A 464 -15.74 -16.60 -34.33
N VAL A 465 -14.99 -16.87 -33.26
CA VAL A 465 -15.50 -17.61 -32.10
C VAL A 465 -16.64 -16.86 -31.42
N ASP A 466 -16.52 -15.54 -31.29
CA ASP A 466 -17.57 -14.70 -30.72
C ASP A 466 -18.84 -14.71 -31.59
N ASP A 467 -18.70 -14.64 -32.92
CA ASP A 467 -19.83 -14.68 -33.86
C ASP A 467 -20.52 -16.06 -33.87
N GLU A 468 -19.73 -17.14 -33.80
CA GLU A 468 -20.24 -18.49 -33.69
C GLU A 468 -21.05 -18.65 -32.39
N HIS A 469 -20.52 -18.14 -31.27
CA HIS A 469 -21.22 -18.18 -29.98
C HIS A 469 -22.51 -17.37 -30.00
N LEU A 470 -22.50 -16.17 -30.59
CA LEU A 470 -23.71 -15.37 -30.74
C LEU A 470 -24.76 -16.08 -31.60
N LYS A 471 -24.35 -16.70 -32.71
CA LYS A 471 -25.23 -17.48 -33.59
C LYS A 471 -25.85 -18.67 -32.85
N LYS A 472 -25.06 -19.43 -32.09
CA LYS A 472 -25.55 -20.53 -31.25
C LYS A 472 -26.53 -20.03 -30.19
N PHE A 473 -26.23 -18.91 -29.58
CA PHE A 473 -27.10 -18.29 -28.58
C PHE A 473 -28.45 -17.86 -29.17
N HIS A 474 -28.47 -17.16 -30.31
CA HIS A 474 -29.70 -16.79 -30.99
C HIS A 474 -30.53 -18.02 -31.42
N ALA A 475 -29.87 -19.09 -31.90
CA ALA A 475 -30.56 -20.34 -32.23
C ALA A 475 -31.21 -20.98 -30.99
N PHE A 476 -30.52 -20.96 -29.84
CA PHE A 476 -31.05 -21.45 -28.56
C PHE A 476 -32.26 -20.64 -28.08
N ILE A 477 -32.19 -19.30 -28.11
CA ILE A 477 -33.32 -18.44 -27.73
C ILE A 477 -34.53 -18.71 -28.61
N LYS A 478 -34.35 -18.72 -29.94
CA LYS A 478 -35.42 -19.00 -30.90
C LYS A 478 -36.08 -20.36 -30.66
N ALA A 479 -35.28 -21.40 -30.38
CA ALA A 479 -35.80 -22.74 -30.08
C ALA A 479 -36.63 -22.76 -28.78
N ASN A 480 -36.21 -22.03 -27.75
CA ASN A 480 -36.92 -21.97 -26.47
C ASN A 480 -38.19 -21.10 -26.54
N GLU A 481 -38.18 -19.99 -27.27
CA GLU A 481 -39.38 -19.19 -27.54
C GLU A 481 -40.43 -20.03 -28.27
N GLN A 482 -40.02 -20.79 -29.30
CA GLN A 482 -40.90 -21.72 -30.01
C GLN A 482 -41.45 -22.83 -29.09
N ALA A 483 -40.62 -23.37 -28.19
CA ALA A 483 -41.06 -24.37 -27.22
C ALA A 483 -42.05 -23.80 -26.17
N ALA A 484 -41.88 -22.54 -25.76
CA ALA A 484 -42.80 -21.85 -24.86
C ALA A 484 -44.17 -21.62 -25.54
N VAL A 485 -44.19 -21.19 -26.81
CA VAL A 485 -45.41 -21.02 -27.60
C VAL A 485 -46.13 -22.36 -27.80
N LEU A 486 -45.40 -23.44 -28.12
CA LEU A 486 -45.99 -24.77 -28.31
C LEU A 486 -46.61 -25.32 -27.01
N LYS A 487 -45.94 -25.12 -25.86
CA LYS A 487 -46.48 -25.47 -24.54
C LYS A 487 -47.76 -24.68 -24.19
N ALA A 488 -47.85 -23.44 -24.63
CA ALA A 488 -49.06 -22.63 -24.44
C ALA A 488 -50.22 -23.13 -25.33
N GLN A 489 -49.93 -23.58 -26.55
CA GLN A 489 -50.93 -24.12 -27.48
C GLN A 489 -51.47 -25.50 -27.08
N ILE A 490 -50.67 -26.35 -26.41
CA ILE A 490 -51.10 -27.68 -25.94
C ILE A 490 -51.97 -27.59 -24.66
N ARG A 491 -51.97 -26.45 -23.97
CA ARG A 491 -52.77 -26.21 -22.75
C ARG A 491 -54.17 -25.61 -23.02
N VAL A 492 -54.52 -25.36 -24.27
CA VAL A 492 -55.86 -24.97 -24.73
C VAL A 492 -56.52 -26.22 -25.32
#